data_AF-A0A1G7H0L2-F1
#
_entry.id   AF-A0A1G7H0L2-F1
#
_cell.length_a   1.000
_cell.length_b   1.000
_cell.length_c   1.000
_cell.angle_alpha   90.00
_cell.angle_beta   90.00
_cell.angle_gamma   90.00
#
_symmetry.space_group_name_H-M   'P 1'
#
loop_
_entity.id
_entity.type
_entity.pdbx_description
1 polymer ?
#
loop_
_entity_poly.entity_id
_entity_poly.type
_entity_poly.pdbx_seq_one_letter_code
_entity_poly.pdbx_strand_id
1 'polypeptide(L)'
;MHIENKEQAFRNIYTSLKLGGYLILSVSKDLEWFEFNDRKLQLYPASVDTYRQLYKQTGFLLEMVEETESKYATIMKGKKI
;
A
#
# COMPACT_ATOMS: atom_id res chain seq x y z
N MET A 1 1.95 -1.02 4.04
CA MET A 1 0.67 -1.36 4.71
C MET A 1 0.83 -2.71 5.39
N HIS A 2 0.80 -2.72 6.72
CA HIS A 2 1.13 -3.91 7.53
C HIS A 2 -0.13 -4.66 7.97
N ILE A 3 -0.89 -5.15 6.99
CA ILE A 3 -2.15 -5.85 7.20
C ILE A 3 -2.12 -7.12 6.36
N GLU A 4 -2.62 -8.22 6.92
CA GLU A 4 -2.71 -9.51 6.23
C GLU A 4 -3.60 -9.43 4.98
N ASN A 5 -4.89 -9.10 5.17
CA ASN A 5 -5.85 -8.99 4.08
C ASN A 5 -5.84 -7.59 3.43
N LYS A 6 -4.86 -7.38 2.54
CA LYS A 6 -4.68 -6.11 1.81
C LYS A 6 -5.79 -5.83 0.82
N GLU A 7 -6.37 -6.87 0.21
CA GLU A 7 -7.46 -6.71 -0.75
C GLU A 7 -8.68 -6.07 -0.07
N GLN A 8 -9.09 -6.62 1.08
CA GLN A 8 -10.21 -6.05 1.85
C GLN A 8 -9.89 -4.64 2.34
N ALA A 9 -8.66 -4.38 2.78
CA ALA A 9 -8.23 -3.04 3.19
C ALA A 9 -8.35 -2.03 2.04
N PHE A 10 -7.92 -2.38 0.83
CA PHE A 10 -8.05 -1.54 -0.36
C PHE A 10 -9.52 -1.26 -0.70
N ARG A 11 -10.39 -2.28 -0.68
CA ARG A 11 -11.84 -2.11 -0.92
C ARG A 11 -12.47 -1.15 0.10
N ASN A 12 -12.11 -1.28 1.39
CA ASN A 12 -12.59 -0.42 2.45
C ASN A 12 -12.15 1.04 2.25
N ILE A 13 -10.88 1.25 1.90
CA ILE A 13 -10.34 2.58 1.60
C ILE A 13 -11.05 3.19 0.38
N TYR A 14 -11.18 2.45 -0.72
CA TYR A 14 -11.84 2.92 -1.93
C TYR A 14 -13.29 3.33 -1.65
N THR A 15 -14.02 2.53 -0.88
CA THR A 15 -15.42 2.83 -0.51
C THR A 15 -15.52 4.11 0.34
N SER A 16 -14.54 4.33 1.22
CA SER A 16 -14.50 5.50 2.12
C SER A 16 -14.12 6.81 1.43
N LEU A 17 -13.45 6.74 0.28
CA LEU A 17 -13.04 7.93 -0.48
C LEU A 17 -14.20 8.50 -1.30
N LYS A 18 -14.31 9.83 -1.34
CA LYS A 18 -15.16 10.52 -2.32
C LYS A 18 -14.64 10.33 -3.74
N LEU A 19 -15.50 10.48 -4.74
CA LEU A 19 -15.08 10.53 -6.15
C LEU A 19 -14.00 11.61 -6.35
N GLY A 20 -12.96 11.27 -7.10
CA GLY A 20 -11.78 12.10 -7.30
C GLY A 20 -10.81 12.15 -6.11
N GLY A 21 -11.09 11.47 -5.00
CA GLY A 21 -10.17 11.34 -3.86
C GLY A 21 -8.94 10.49 -4.18
N TYR A 22 -7.88 10.64 -3.38
CA TYR A 22 -6.58 10.01 -3.62
C TYR A 22 -6.21 9.02 -2.51
N LEU A 23 -5.60 7.90 -2.89
CA LEU A 23 -4.87 7.01 -2.01
C LEU A 23 -3.38 7.10 -2.32
N ILE A 24 -2.60 7.56 -1.35
CA ILE A 24 -1.14 7.61 -1.41
C ILE A 24 -0.59 6.54 -0.48
N LEU A 25 0.28 5.67 -0.99
CA LEU A 25 0.88 4.58 -0.25
C LEU A 25 2.40 4.61 -0.37
N SER A 26 3.09 4.49 0.77
CA SER A 26 4.51 4.16 0.80
C SER A 26 4.68 2.64 0.93
N VAL A 27 5.42 2.05 -0.01
CA VAL A 27 5.75 0.63 -0.04
C VAL A 27 7.24 0.47 0.26
N SER A 28 7.55 0.14 1.50
CA SER A 28 8.89 -0.09 2.03
C SER A 28 9.35 -1.55 1.86
N LYS A 29 10.66 -1.76 1.84
CA LYS A 29 11.31 -3.09 1.85
C LYS A 29 11.43 -3.63 3.27
N ASP A 30 10.30 -3.72 3.97
CA ASP A 30 10.30 -4.17 5.37
C ASP A 30 10.44 -5.69 5.48
N LEU A 31 11.06 -6.12 6.59
CA LEU A 31 11.09 -7.52 6.98
C LEU A 31 9.69 -8.00 7.39
N GLU A 32 9.49 -9.32 7.39
CA GLU A 32 8.22 -9.92 7.79
C GLU A 32 7.81 -9.59 9.23
N TRP A 33 8.79 -9.39 10.10
CA TRP A 33 8.56 -9.15 11.51
C TRP A 33 9.20 -7.85 11.97
N PHE A 34 8.45 -7.12 12.79
CA PHE A 34 8.94 -5.98 13.55
C PHE A 34 9.05 -6.38 15.03
N GLU A 35 10.26 -6.26 15.56
CA GLU A 35 10.55 -6.56 16.97
C GLU A 35 10.56 -5.25 17.76
N PHE A 36 9.82 -5.22 18.86
CA PHE A 36 9.72 -4.08 19.75
C PHE A 36 9.61 -4.54 21.21
N ASN A 37 10.70 -4.38 21.96
CA ASN A 37 10.87 -4.97 23.29
C ASN A 37 10.56 -6.48 23.25
N ASP A 38 9.69 -6.95 24.14
CA ASP A 38 9.28 -8.36 24.22
C ASP A 38 8.15 -8.73 23.24
N ARG A 39 7.83 -7.85 22.27
CA ARG A 39 6.75 -8.07 21.30
C ARG A 39 7.29 -8.23 19.89
N LYS A 40 6.62 -9.09 19.14
CA LYS A 40 6.89 -9.34 17.73
C LYS A 40 5.60 -9.16 16.94
N LEU A 41 5.62 -8.23 15.99
CA LEU A 41 4.47 -7.87 15.14
C LEU A 41 4.74 -8.32 13.71
N GLN A 42 3.82 -9.08 13.12
CA GLN A 42 3.93 -9.46 11.71
C GLN A 42 3.53 -8.29 10.82
N LEU A 43 4.38 -7.94 9.88
CA LEU A 43 4.24 -6.78 9.00
C LEU A 43 3.62 -7.11 7.64
N TYR A 44 3.44 -8.40 7.32
CA TYR A 44 2.87 -8.89 6.06
C TYR A 44 3.39 -8.09 4.84
N PRO A 45 4.71 -8.03 4.58
CA PRO A 45 5.24 -7.27 3.47
C PRO A 45 4.68 -7.79 2.14
N ALA A 46 4.57 -6.90 1.15
CA ALA A 46 4.15 -7.25 -0.21
C ALA A 46 4.93 -6.42 -1.22
N SER A 47 5.14 -6.97 -2.41
CA SER A 47 5.91 -6.29 -3.45
C SER A 47 5.16 -5.09 -4.02
N VAL A 48 5.89 -4.18 -4.66
CA VAL A 48 5.31 -3.05 -5.41
C VAL A 48 4.32 -3.57 -6.47
N ASP A 49 4.63 -4.68 -7.14
CA ASP A 49 3.75 -5.26 -8.14
C ASP A 49 2.44 -5.80 -7.54
N THR A 50 2.48 -6.38 -6.33
CA THR A 50 1.25 -6.74 -5.61
C THR A 50 0.37 -5.51 -5.39
N TYR A 51 0.95 -4.40 -4.92
CA TYR A 51 0.19 -3.16 -4.75
C TYR A 51 -0.31 -2.58 -6.07
N ARG A 52 0.48 -2.62 -7.15
CA ARG A 52 0.03 -2.20 -8.50
C ARG A 52 -1.23 -2.94 -8.92
N GLN A 53 -1.27 -4.26 -8.71
CA GLN A 53 -2.46 -5.06 -9.01
C GLN A 53 -3.64 -4.67 -8.12
N LEU A 54 -3.42 -4.45 -6.82
CA LEU A 54 -4.48 -4.03 -5.90
C LEU A 54 -5.11 -2.69 -6.29
N TYR A 55 -4.30 -1.68 -6.66
CA TYR A 55 -4.80 -0.40 -7.18
C TYR A 55 -5.71 -0.62 -8.40
N LYS A 56 -5.24 -1.41 -9.38
CA LYS A 56 -5.98 -1.70 -10.62
C LYS A 56 -7.27 -2.48 -10.37
N GLN A 57 -7.20 -3.55 -9.58
CA GLN A 57 -8.35 -4.43 -9.28
C GLN A 57 -9.43 -3.72 -8.47
N THR A 58 -9.05 -2.78 -7.60
CA THR A 58 -9.99 -2.02 -6.76
C THR A 58 -10.68 -0.89 -7.53
N GLY A 59 -10.14 -0.48 -8.69
CA GLY A 59 -10.70 0.58 -9.52
C GLY A 59 -10.05 1.95 -9.33
N PHE A 60 -8.88 2.04 -8.69
CA PHE A 60 -8.11 3.27 -8.70
C PHE A 60 -7.40 3.46 -10.05
N LEU A 61 -7.42 4.69 -10.56
CA LEU A 61 -6.50 5.12 -11.61
C LEU A 61 -5.13 5.38 -10.99
N LEU A 62 -4.15 4.52 -11.30
CA LEU A 62 -2.79 4.68 -10.81
C LEU A 62 -2.06 5.79 -11.59
N GLU A 63 -1.74 6.89 -10.92
CA GLU A 63 -1.14 8.09 -11.52
C GLU A 63 0.39 8.14 -11.37
N MET A 64 0.93 7.55 -10.30
CA MET A 64 2.36 7.67 -9.96
C MET A 64 2.87 6.42 -9.27
N VAL A 65 4.08 6.01 -9.63
CA VAL A 65 4.88 4.97 -8.94
C VAL A 65 6.35 5.39 -8.99
N GLU A 66 6.86 5.93 -7.88
CA GLU A 66 8.20 6.52 -7.83
C GLU A 66 9.01 5.93 -6.68
N GLU A 67 10.23 5.46 -6.99
CA GLU A 67 11.17 5.05 -5.94
C GLU A 67 11.75 6.30 -5.28
N THR A 68 11.76 6.31 -3.95
CA THR A 68 12.39 7.38 -3.15
C THR A 68 13.89 7.46 -3.43
N GLU A 69 14.49 8.64 -3.29
CA GLU A 69 15.94 8.85 -3.51
C GLU A 69 16.81 7.91 -2.67
N SER A 70 16.35 7.58 -1.46
CA SER A 70 17.02 6.66 -0.55
C SER A 70 16.88 5.18 -0.95
N LYS A 71 16.03 4.86 -1.93
CA LYS A 71 15.71 3.50 -2.43
C LYS A 71 15.12 2.54 -1.40
N TYR A 72 14.72 3.05 -0.24
CA TYR A 72 14.10 2.26 0.83
C TYR A 72 12.60 2.05 0.61
N ALA A 73 11.94 2.97 -0.10
CA ALA A 73 10.52 2.88 -0.36
C ALA A 73 10.15 3.31 -1.79
N THR A 74 9.00 2.83 -2.25
CA THR A 74 8.32 3.28 -3.46
C THR A 74 7.01 3.95 -3.08
N ILE A 75 6.80 5.19 -3.52
CA ILE A 75 5.57 5.94 -3.33
C ILE A 75 4.62 5.66 -4.49
N MET A 76 3.38 5.32 -4.18
CA MET A 76 2.32 5.07 -5.14
C MET A 76 1.15 6.03 -4.90
N LYS A 77 0.60 6.59 -5.98
CA LYS A 77 -0.57 7.48 -5.94
C LYS A 77 -1.64 6.98 -6.89
N GLY A 78 -2.83 6.72 -6.36
CA GLY A 78 -4.00 6.36 -7.15
C GLY A 78 -5.20 7.25 -6.87
N LYS A 79 -5.98 7.55 -7.90
CA LYS A 79 -7.20 8.36 -7.82
C LYS A 79 -8.44 7.49 -7.92
N LYS A 80 -9.43 7.72 -7.06
CA LYS A 80 -10.76 7.13 -7.20
C LYS A 80 -11.46 7.80 -8.38
N ILE A 81 -11.75 7.01 -9.40
CA ILE A 81 -12.61 7.37 -10.53
C ILE A 81 -14.03 6.89 -10.28
#